data_AF-A0A8J6QQS1-F1
#
_entry.id   AF-A0A8J6QQS1-F1
#
_cell.length_a   1.000
_cell.length_b   1.000
_cell.length_c   1.000
_cell.angle_alpha   90.00
_cell.angle_beta   90.00
_cell.angle_gamma   90.00
#
_symmetry.space_group_name_H-M   'P 1'
#
loop_
_entity.id
_entity.type
_entity.pdbx_description
1 polymer ?
#
loop_
_entity_poly.entity_id
_entity_poly.type
_entity_poly.pdbx_seq_one_letter_code
_entity_poly.pdbx_strand_id
1 'polypeptide(L)'
;MQIVLSQPLKIEQPISFKIVWPEHWQVQRTKARLEGKNMYMGQIPIELTPQQQLSGVTGELLIIACTRPDMVWQLTLEVELANGQQLNAHWPFLMTHTE
;
A
#
# COMPACT_ATOMS: atom_id res chain seq x y z
N MET A 1 3.15 12.47 0.42
CA MET A 1 2.89 11.18 -0.26
C MET A 1 1.40 11.04 -0.46
N GLN A 2 0.96 10.53 -1.60
CA GLN A 2 -0.44 10.26 -1.90
C GLN A 2 -0.56 8.87 -2.55
N ILE A 3 -1.58 8.12 -2.14
CA ILE A 3 -1.97 6.87 -2.80
C ILE A 3 -3.11 7.14 -3.79
N VAL A 4 -3.04 6.49 -4.95
CA VAL A 4 -4.06 6.48 -5.99
C VAL A 4 -4.35 5.01 -6.31
N LEU A 5 -5.60 4.59 -6.14
CA LEU A 5 -6.05 3.25 -6.52
C LEU A 5 -6.49 3.27 -7.98
N SER A 6 -6.21 2.22 -8.75
CA SER A 6 -6.71 2.09 -10.11
C SER A 6 -8.21 1.79 -10.17
N GLN A 7 -8.76 1.22 -9.10
CA GLN A 7 -10.14 0.78 -8.99
C GLN A 7 -10.62 0.79 -7.53
N PRO A 8 -11.93 0.78 -7.27
CA PRO A 8 -12.48 0.57 -5.93
C PRO A 8 -11.97 -0.74 -5.31
N LEU A 9 -11.85 -0.74 -3.98
CA LEU A 9 -11.40 -1.93 -3.26
C LEU A 9 -12.45 -3.05 -3.41
N LYS A 10 -12.11 -4.07 -4.19
CA LYS A 10 -12.90 -5.31 -4.30
C LYS A 10 -12.12 -6.46 -3.71
N ILE A 11 -12.79 -7.23 -2.87
CA ILE A 11 -12.23 -8.46 -2.30
C ILE A 11 -11.95 -9.49 -3.40
N GLU A 12 -10.95 -10.34 -3.17
CA GLU A 12 -10.60 -11.46 -4.06
C GLU A 12 -10.19 -11.06 -5.48
N GLN A 13 -9.92 -9.77 -5.71
CA GLN A 13 -9.42 -9.26 -6.98
C GLN A 13 -8.11 -8.52 -6.73
N PRO A 14 -7.11 -8.68 -7.62
CA PRO A 14 -5.91 -7.87 -7.53
C PRO A 14 -6.27 -6.40 -7.73
N ILE A 15 -5.80 -5.54 -6.84
CA ILE A 15 -5.99 -4.09 -6.90
C ILE A 15 -4.63 -3.45 -7.11
N SER A 16 -4.47 -2.81 -8.27
CA SER A 16 -3.28 -2.01 -8.53
C SER A 16 -3.39 -0.68 -7.81
N PHE A 17 -2.28 -0.24 -7.23
CA PHE A 17 -2.16 1.08 -6.65
C PHE A 17 -0.90 1.77 -7.14
N LYS A 18 -0.91 3.09 -7.02
CA LYS A 18 0.20 3.97 -7.28
C LYS A 18 0.42 4.88 -6.08
N ILE A 19 1.65 5.00 -5.63
CA ILE A 19 2.04 5.98 -4.62
C ILE A 19 2.95 7.00 -5.26
N VAL A 20 2.62 8.28 -5.09
CA VAL A 20 3.42 9.41 -5.56
C VAL A 20 3.94 10.23 -4.39
N TRP A 21 5.12 10.79 -4.56
CA TRP A 21 5.76 11.72 -3.64
C TRP A 21 6.32 12.93 -4.38
N PRO A 22 6.68 14.01 -3.66
CA PRO A 22 7.28 15.18 -4.28
C PRO A 22 8.55 14.84 -5.07
N GLU A 23 8.74 15.47 -6.23
CA GLU A 23 9.86 15.18 -7.13
C GLU A 23 11.24 15.45 -6.51
N HIS A 24 11.32 16.35 -5.53
CA HIS A 24 12.56 16.67 -4.83
C HIS A 24 13.02 15.56 -3.86
N TRP A 25 12.25 14.50 -3.67
CA TRP A 25 12.65 13.36 -2.83
C TRP A 25 13.60 12.43 -3.59
N GLN A 26 14.83 12.34 -3.10
CA GLN A 26 15.81 11.37 -3.56
C GLN A 26 15.59 10.04 -2.83
N VAL A 27 14.69 9.21 -3.34
CA VAL A 27 14.36 7.90 -2.75
C VAL A 27 15.45 6.88 -3.10
N GLN A 28 16.02 6.24 -2.08
CA GLN A 28 16.98 5.14 -2.23
C GLN A 28 16.31 3.77 -2.12
N ARG A 29 15.34 3.64 -1.21
CA ARG A 29 14.68 2.37 -0.94
C ARG A 29 13.22 2.55 -0.59
N THR A 30 12.42 1.58 -1.02
CA THR A 30 11.02 1.48 -0.65
C THR A 30 10.70 0.06 -0.20
N LYS A 31 9.87 -0.08 0.84
CA LYS A 31 9.29 -1.36 1.25
C LYS A 31 7.80 -1.15 1.50
N ALA A 32 6.96 -2.02 0.96
CA ALA A 32 5.54 -2.01 1.26
C ALA A 32 5.12 -3.33 1.89
N ARG A 33 4.22 -3.26 2.85
CA ARG A 33 3.55 -4.41 3.44
C ARG A 33 2.09 -4.11 3.71
N LEU A 34 1.28 -5.14 3.62
CA LEU A 34 -0.12 -5.13 3.99
C LEU A 34 -0.30 -5.86 5.32
N GLU A 35 -1.01 -5.25 6.25
CA GLU A 35 -1.17 -5.74 7.62
C GLU A 35 -2.64 -5.68 8.05
N GLY A 36 -3.13 -6.72 8.72
CA GLY A 36 -4.43 -6.69 9.38
C GLY A 36 -4.34 -5.88 10.69
N LYS A 37 -5.13 -4.81 10.81
CA LYS A 37 -5.10 -3.90 11.96
C LYS A 37 -5.88 -4.44 13.17
N ASN A 38 -7.02 -5.06 12.92
CA ASN A 38 -7.92 -5.58 13.94
C ASN A 38 -7.96 -7.12 14.01
N MET A 39 -7.22 -7.80 13.13
CA MET A 39 -7.10 -9.26 13.07
C MET A 39 -5.66 -9.62 12.74
N TYR A 40 -5.05 -10.53 13.50
CA TYR A 40 -3.67 -10.96 13.26
C TYR A 40 -3.63 -12.00 12.13
N MET A 41 -3.28 -11.56 10.93
CA MET A 41 -3.05 -12.42 9.76
C MET A 41 -1.59 -12.41 9.28
N GLY A 42 -0.69 -11.83 10.07
CA GLY A 42 0.68 -11.59 9.66
C GLY A 42 0.84 -10.37 8.75
N GLN A 43 1.98 -10.31 8.09
CA GLN A 43 2.35 -9.24 7.16
C GLN A 43 2.49 -9.84 5.76
N ILE A 44 1.81 -9.25 4.78
CA ILE A 44 1.92 -9.63 3.38
C ILE A 44 2.87 -8.63 2.72
N PRO A 45 4.10 -9.03 2.32
CA PRO A 45 5.00 -8.15 1.60
C PRO A 45 4.40 -7.80 0.24
N ILE A 46 4.56 -6.54 -0.17
CA ILE A 46 4.08 -6.05 -1.46
C ILE A 46 5.27 -5.72 -2.34
N GLU A 47 5.33 -6.36 -3.50
CA GLU A 47 6.31 -6.04 -4.53
C GLU A 47 6.03 -4.66 -5.14
N LEU A 48 7.07 -3.84 -5.21
CA LEU A 48 6.98 -2.46 -5.70
C LEU A 48 7.80 -2.32 -6.98
N THR A 49 7.18 -1.73 -8.00
CA THR A 49 7.86 -1.37 -9.25
C THR A 49 8.03 0.16 -9.30
N PRO A 50 9.26 0.68 -9.42
CA PRO A 50 9.51 2.10 -9.61
C PRO A 50 8.85 2.62 -10.89
N GLN A 51 8.25 3.83 -10.85
CA GLN A 51 7.77 4.47 -12.08
C GLN A 51 8.88 5.28 -12.74
N GLN A 52 9.09 5.04 -14.04
CA GLN A 52 10.11 5.74 -14.83
C GLN A 52 9.77 7.22 -15.12
N GLN A 53 8.47 7.55 -15.18
CA GLN A 53 7.99 8.88 -15.62
C GLN A 53 7.54 9.78 -14.47
N LEU A 54 7.33 9.24 -13.26
CA LEU A 54 6.77 9.94 -12.11
C LEU A 54 7.49 9.49 -10.84
N SER A 55 7.75 10.42 -9.92
CA SER A 55 8.34 10.14 -8.61
C SER A 55 7.38 9.31 -7.76
N GLY A 56 7.51 7.99 -7.86
CA GLY A 56 6.58 7.06 -7.24
C GLY A 56 6.88 5.60 -7.53
N VAL A 57 6.04 4.75 -6.95
CA VAL A 57 6.01 3.30 -7.17
C VAL A 57 4.59 2.84 -7.47
N THR A 58 4.49 1.75 -8.20
CA THR A 58 3.27 0.97 -8.35
C THR A 58 3.41 -0.37 -7.67
N GLY A 59 2.29 -0.92 -7.21
CA GLY A 59 2.23 -2.26 -6.66
C GLY A 59 0.84 -2.86 -6.86
N GLU A 60 0.73 -4.13 -6.54
CA GLU A 60 -0.54 -4.86 -6.56
C GLU A 60 -0.77 -5.48 -5.20
N LEU A 61 -2.00 -5.36 -4.70
CA LEU A 61 -2.45 -6.04 -3.50
C LEU A 61 -3.62 -6.96 -3.83
N LEU A 62 -3.60 -8.16 -3.25
CA LEU A 62 -4.72 -9.09 -3.29
C LEU A 62 -5.13 -9.37 -1.86
N ILE A 63 -6.39 -9.09 -1.57
CA ILE A 63 -6.99 -9.38 -0.28
C ILE A 63 -7.96 -10.52 -0.48
N ILE A 64 -7.63 -11.66 0.10
CA ILE A 64 -8.55 -12.79 0.15
C ILE A 64 -9.55 -12.50 1.27
N ALA A 65 -10.84 -12.60 0.97
CA ALA A 65 -11.88 -12.39 1.95
C ALA A 65 -11.81 -13.49 3.02
N CYS A 66 -11.44 -13.12 4.24
CA CYS A 66 -11.63 -13.98 5.40
C CYS A 66 -12.66 -13.35 6.35
N THR A 67 -13.87 -13.89 6.25
CA THR A 67 -14.82 -14.17 7.34
C THR A 67 -15.33 -13.05 8.27
N ARG A 68 -14.90 -11.79 8.21
CA ARG A 68 -15.48 -10.71 9.03
C ARG A 68 -15.72 -9.37 8.31
N PRO A 69 -16.92 -8.77 8.47
CA PRO A 69 -17.31 -7.53 7.78
C PRO A 69 -16.67 -6.26 8.35
N ASP A 70 -16.04 -6.33 9.53
CA ASP A 70 -15.39 -5.20 10.19
C ASP A 70 -13.88 -5.16 9.94
N MET A 71 -13.35 -5.97 9.02
CA MET A 71 -11.91 -6.09 8.82
C MET A 71 -11.27 -4.79 8.33
N VAL A 72 -10.25 -4.35 9.05
CA VAL A 72 -9.42 -3.19 8.70
C VAL A 72 -8.05 -3.67 8.26
N TRP A 73 -7.70 -3.36 7.03
CA TRP A 73 -6.38 -3.60 6.49
C TRP A 73 -5.62 -2.29 6.41
N GLN A 74 -4.29 -2.36 6.53
CA GLN A 74 -3.41 -1.20 6.38
C GLN A 74 -2.28 -1.51 5.42
N LEU A 75 -2.17 -0.70 4.37
CA LEU A 75 -0.94 -0.62 3.58
C LEU A 75 0.04 0.29 4.31
N THR A 76 1.21 -0.25 4.64
CA THR A 76 2.36 0.50 5.18
C THR A 76 3.41 0.61 4.08
N LEU A 77 3.86 1.84 3.79
CA LEU A 77 5.02 2.12 2.95
C LEU A 77 6.12 2.74 3.80
N GLU A 78 7.30 2.15 3.76
CA GLU A 78 8.54 2.69 4.31
C GLU A 78 9.39 3.22 3.16
N VAL A 79 9.85 4.46 3.26
CA VAL A 79 10.68 5.15 2.26
C VAL A 79 11.96 5.60 2.94
N GLU A 80 13.09 5.20 2.38
CA GLU A 80 14.42 5.64 2.77
C GLU A 80 14.93 6.66 1.74
N LEU A 81 15.22 7.87 2.19
CA LEU A 81 15.77 8.95 1.38
C LEU A 81 17.30 8.95 1.40
N ALA A 82 17.91 9.57 0.39
CA ALA A 82 19.36 9.62 0.24
C ALA A 82 20.11 10.35 1.36
N ASN A 83 19.42 11.21 2.10
CA ASN A 83 19.95 11.87 3.29
C ASN A 83 19.88 11.00 4.57
N GLY A 84 19.46 9.73 4.46
CA GLY A 84 19.27 8.81 5.58
C GLY A 84 17.93 8.97 6.32
N GLN A 85 17.07 9.90 5.89
CA GLN A 85 15.75 10.08 6.50
C GLN A 85 14.82 8.92 6.12
N GLN A 86 14.12 8.38 7.13
CA GLN A 86 13.09 7.37 6.96
C GLN A 86 11.70 8.00 7.11
N LEU A 87 10.81 7.67 6.17
CA LEU A 87 9.44 8.14 6.13
C LEU A 87 8.50 6.96 6.06
N ASN A 88 7.50 6.96 6.95
CA ASN A 88 6.47 5.93 6.99
C ASN A 88 5.12 6.55 6.63
N ALA A 89 4.42 5.91 5.69
CA ALA A 89 3.05 6.22 5.36
C ALA A 89 2.16 5.02 5.63
N HIS A 90 0.96 5.29 6.12
CA HIS A 90 -0.02 4.29 6.48
C HIS A 90 -1.36 4.66 5.86
N TRP A 91 -1.93 3.73 5.10
CA TRP A 91 -3.27 3.88 4.54
C TRP A 91 -4.15 2.77 5.06
N PRO A 92 -4.96 3.03 6.10
CA PRO A 92 -5.99 2.10 6.52
C PRO A 92 -7.14 2.12 5.52
N PHE A 93 -7.73 0.96 5.26
CA PHE A 93 -8.93 0.83 4.44
C PHE A 93 -9.89 -0.18 5.05
N LEU A 94 -11.18 0.17 4.98
CA LEU A 94 -12.29 -0.66 5.43
C LEU A 94 -12.74 -1.56 4.29
N MET A 95 -12.83 -2.85 4.57
CA MET A 95 -13.47 -3.80 3.67
C MET A 95 -14.98 -3.73 3.88
N THR A 96 -15.66 -2.79 3.22
CA THR A 96 -17.12 -2.83 3.19
C THR A 96 -17.55 -3.92 2.21
N HIS A 97 -18.26 -4.95 2.68
CA HIS A 97 -19.02 -5.81 1.78
C HIS A 97 -20.02 -4.92 1.04
N THR A 98 -19.73 -4.55 -0.21
CA THR A 98 -20.77 -4.10 -1.12
C THR A 98 -21.56 -5.34 -1.49
N GLU A 99 -22.70 -5.51 -0.81
CA GLU A 99 -23.78 -6.40 -1.22
C GLU A 99 -24.26 -6.08 -2.64
#